data_AF-A0A3S1IJH0-F1
#
_entry.id   AF-A0A3S1IJH0-F1
#
_cell.length_a   1.000
_cell.length_b   1.000
_cell.length_c   1.000
_cell.angle_alpha   90.00
_cell.angle_beta   90.00
_cell.angle_gamma   90.00
#
_symmetry.space_group_name_H-M   'P 1'
#
loop_
_entity.id
_entity.type
_entity.pdbx_description
1 polymer ?
#
loop_
_entity_poly.entity_id
_entity_poly.type
_entity_poly.pdbx_seq_one_letter_code
_entity_poly.pdbx_strand_id
1 'polypeptide(L)' 'MITRVEPSGVILKDICEIQTEKCVAKDSPAAITAVWYSPGRKQVNVCRSCLDEMVRRGEWEIKGARLGCRPD' A
#
# COMPACT_ATOMS: atom_id res chain seq x y z
N MET A 1 4.03 8.05 -14.61
CA MET A 1 4.72 8.87 -13.59
C MET A 1 4.77 8.04 -12.33
N ILE A 2 5.95 7.86 -11.73
CA ILE A 2 6.13 7.01 -10.55
C ILE A 2 5.79 7.82 -9.30
N THR A 3 4.88 7.31 -8.47
CA THR A 3 4.48 7.95 -7.22
C THR A 3 5.37 7.45 -6.09
N ARG A 4 6.05 8.35 -5.39
CA ARG A 4 6.86 7.98 -4.22
C ARG A 4 5.98 7.92 -2.98
N VAL A 5 6.09 6.81 -2.26
CA VAL A 5 5.38 6.60 -1.01
C VAL A 5 6.32 6.19 0.12
N GLU A 6 6.01 6.60 1.33
CA GLU A 6 6.77 6.26 2.54
C GLU A 6 5.90 5.43 3.49
N PRO A 7 6.36 4.27 3.99
CA PRO A 7 5.55 3.44 4.87
C PRO A 7 5.49 4.07 6.26
N SER A 8 4.29 4.11 6.86
CA SER A 8 4.13 4.62 8.23
C SER A 8 4.61 3.65 9.31
N GLY A 9 4.89 2.38 8.96
CA GLY A 9 5.29 1.33 9.90
C GLY A 9 4.16 0.78 10.78
N VAL A 10 2.93 1.27 10.61
CA VAL A 10 1.75 0.84 11.38
C VAL A 10 0.87 -0.04 10.51
N ILE A 11 0.44 -1.17 11.07
CA ILE A 11 -0.58 -2.05 10.49
C ILE A 11 -1.87 -1.81 11.26
N LEU A 12 -2.93 -1.40 10.57
CA LEU A 12 -4.25 -1.13 11.15
C LEU A 12 -5.29 -2.05 10.51
N LYS A 13 -6.48 -2.14 11.11
CA LYS A 13 -7.64 -2.79 10.48
C LYS A 13 -8.61 -1.72 10.04
N ASP A 14 -8.73 -1.53 8.73
CA ASP A 14 -9.61 -0.50 8.16
C ASP A 14 -10.01 -0.87 6.72
N ILE A 15 -10.79 0.00 6.07
CA ILE A 15 -11.14 -0.14 4.66
C ILE A 15 -10.02 0.47 3.82
N CYS A 16 -9.65 -0.23 2.76
CA CYS A 16 -8.57 0.21 1.87
C CYS A 16 -9.09 1.32 0.94
N GLU A 17 -8.40 2.45 0.93
CA GLU A 17 -8.75 3.60 0.08
C GLU A 17 -8.40 3.34 -1.38
N ILE A 18 -7.30 2.61 -1.62
CA ILE A 18 -6.91 2.19 -2.96
C ILE A 18 -7.61 0.89 -3.29
N GLN A 19 -8.29 0.90 -4.44
CA GLN A 19 -8.92 -0.27 -5.03
C GLN A 19 -8.47 -0.40 -6.48
N THR A 20 -8.16 -1.61 -6.89
CA THR A 20 -7.78 -1.98 -8.25
C THR A 20 -8.54 -3.23 -8.68
N GLU A 21 -8.40 -3.64 -9.93
CA GLU A 21 -9.00 -4.88 -10.43
C GLU A 21 -8.56 -6.13 -9.64
N LYS A 22 -7.36 -6.11 -9.04
CA LYS A 22 -6.85 -7.22 -8.22
C LYS A 22 -7.03 -7.02 -6.72
N CYS A 23 -7.43 -5.84 -6.28
CA CYS A 23 -7.67 -5.58 -4.87
C CYS A 23 -8.91 -4.71 -4.67
N VAL A 24 -9.97 -5.35 -4.18
CA VAL A 24 -11.24 -4.68 -3.86
C VAL A 24 -11.50 -4.93 -2.39
N ALA A 25 -11.59 -3.87 -1.59
CA ALA A 25 -12.00 -3.98 -0.20
C ALA A 25 -13.52 -4.22 -0.19
N LYS A 26 -13.94 -5.49 -0.09
CA LYS A 26 -15.35 -5.86 0.01
C LYS A 26 -15.86 -5.56 1.42
N ASP A 27 -16.27 -4.33 1.69
CA ASP A 27 -17.05 -3.85 2.87
C ASP A 27 -16.56 -4.28 4.27
N SER A 28 -15.42 -4.97 4.36
CA SER A 28 -14.93 -5.62 5.56
C SER A 28 -13.56 -5.04 5.90
N PRO A 29 -13.34 -4.65 7.17
CA PRO A 29 -12.05 -4.11 7.59
C PRO A 29 -10.95 -5.17 7.40
N ALA A 30 -9.94 -4.82 6.61
CA ALA A 30 -8.80 -5.66 6.30
C ALA A 30 -7.53 -5.10 6.93
N ALA A 31 -6.47 -5.91 7.01
CA ALA A 31 -5.17 -5.41 7.44
C ALA A 31 -4.62 -4.42 6.40
N ILE A 32 -4.56 -3.14 6.78
CA ILE A 32 -4.05 -2.04 5.97
C ILE A 32 -2.63 -1.66 6.40
N THR A 33 -1.86 -1.19 5.43
CA THR A 33 -0.60 -0.48 5.65
C THR A 33 -0.88 0.99 5.35
N ALA A 34 -0.60 1.88 6.31
CA ALA A 34 -0.64 3.31 6.05
C ALA A 34 0.64 3.73 5.30
N VAL A 35 0.49 4.39 4.16
CA VAL A 35 1.59 4.97 3.39
C VAL A 35 1.40 6.48 3.23
N TRP A 36 2.49 7.21 3.01
CA TRP A 36 2.48 8.65 2.85
C TRP A 36 2.90 9.01 1.42
N TYR A 37 2.05 9.71 0.67
CA TYR A 37 2.44 10.26 -0.64
C TYR A 37 3.42 11.43 -0.47
N SER A 38 4.46 11.45 -1.31
CA SER A 38 5.44 12.54 -1.37
C SER A 38 5.51 13.15 -2.78
N PRO A 39 5.55 14.49 -2.92
CA PRO A 39 5.48 15.52 -1.87
C PRO A 39 4.03 15.76 -1.39
N GLY A 40 3.85 15.99 -0.08
CA GLY A 40 2.55 16.37 0.50
C GLY A 40 2.16 15.62 1.77
N ARG A 41 2.83 14.50 2.09
CA ARG A 41 2.54 13.63 3.24
C ARG A 41 1.03 13.37 3.38
N LYS A 42 0.36 13.06 2.28
CA LYS A 42 -1.01 12.57 2.32
C LYS A 42 -0.97 11.11 2.76
N GLN A 43 -1.51 10.80 3.93
CA GLN A 43 -1.68 9.42 4.36
C GLN A 43 -2.71 8.74 3.46
N VAL A 44 -2.41 7.52 3.05
CA VAL A 44 -3.33 6.63 2.35
C VAL A 44 -3.24 5.25 2.95
N ASN A 45 -4.40 4.72 3.28
CA ASN A 45 -4.59 3.38 3.82
C ASN A 45 -4.76 2.39 2.68
N VAL A 46 -3.80 1.48 2.56
CA VAL A 46 -3.75 0.54 1.43
C VAL A 46 -3.66 -0.90 1.93
N CYS A 47 -4.50 -1.76 1.37
CA CYS A 47 -4.45 -3.21 1.60
C CYS A 47 -3.09 -3.75 1.18
N ARG A 48 -2.62 -4.82 1.84
CA ARG A 48 -1.36 -5.48 1.45
C ARG A 48 -1.33 -5.88 -0.03
N SER A 49 -2.42 -6.45 -0.55
CA SER A 49 -2.53 -6.87 -1.95
C SER A 49 -2.47 -5.70 -2.93
N CYS A 50 -3.09 -4.56 -2.59
CA CYS A 50 -3.02 -3.35 -3.40
C CYS A 50 -1.60 -2.77 -3.39
N LEU A 51 -0.96 -2.73 -2.22
CA LEU A 51 0.41 -2.22 -2.11
C LEU A 51 1.38 -3.05 -2.96
N ASP A 52 1.27 -4.38 -2.91
CA ASP A 52 2.09 -5.28 -3.74
C ASP A 52 1.83 -5.05 -5.23
N GLU A 53 0.57 -4.88 -5.64
CA GLU A 53 0.24 -4.63 -7.04
C GLU A 53 0.79 -3.29 -7.53
N MET A 54 0.61 -2.20 -6.78
CA MET A 54 1.07 -0.86 -7.17
C MET A 54 2.60 -0.83 -7.32
N VAL A 55 3.32 -1.53 -6.45
CA VAL A 55 4.78 -1.67 -6.56
C VAL A 55 5.16 -2.56 -7.74
N ARG A 56 4.47 -3.69 -7.94
CA ARG A 56 4.73 -4.61 -9.05
C ARG A 56 4.49 -3.97 -10.42
N ARG A 57 3.49 -3.10 -10.54
CA ARG A 57 3.21 -2.31 -11.76
C ARG A 57 4.22 -1.18 -11.98
N GLY A 58 5.08 -0.89 -10.98
CA GLY A 58 5.99 0.25 -11.02
C GLY A 58 5.28 1.59 -10.87
N GLU A 59 4.02 1.60 -10.46
CA GLU A 59 3.28 2.84 -10.21
C GLU A 59 3.76 3.49 -8.92
N TRP A 60 4.11 2.69 -7.92
CA TRP A 60 4.59 3.16 -6.63
C TRP A 60 6.02 2.71 -6.33
N GLU A 61 6.80 3.63 -5.79
CA GLU A 61 8.14 3.38 -5.27
C GLU A 61 8.15 3.61 -3.75
N ILE A 62 8.37 2.56 -2.96
CA ILE A 62 8.43 2.63 -1.50
C ILE A 62 9.90 2.73 -1.07
N LYS A 63 10.33 3.88 -0.54
CA LYS A 63 11.68 3.99 0.03
C LYS A 63 11.78 3.23 1.36
N GLY A 64 12.67 2.25 1.43
CA GLY A 64 13.03 1.54 2.66
C GLY A 64 12.22 0.28 2.98
N ALA A 65 11.17 -0.06 2.22
CA ALA A 65 10.48 -1.31 2.39
C ALA A 65 11.25 -2.45 1.70
N ARG A 66 11.91 -3.31 2.48
CA ARG A 66 12.18 -4.68 2.01
C ARG A 66 10.81 -5.33 1.86
N LEU A 67 10.31 -5.44 0.64
CA LEU A 67 9.26 -6.42 0.35
C LEU A 67 9.81 -7.74 0.88
N GLY A 68 9.25 -8.23 1.99
CA GLY A 68 9.60 -9.54 2.47
C GLY A 68 9.17 -10.52 1.39
N CYS A 69 10.09 -10.88 0.50
CA CYS A 69 10.06 -12.18 -0.14
C CYS A 69 10.01 -13.15 1.04
N ARG A 70 8.84 -13.74 1.27
CA ARG A 70 8.80 -15.03 1.95
C ARG A 70 9.56 -15.98 1.02
N PRO A 71 10.72 -16.54 1.39
CA PRO A 71 11.04 -17.84 0.86
C PRO A 71 9.96 -18.80 1.36
N ASP A 72 9.50 -19.64 0.43
CA ASP A 72 8.57 -20.77 0.54
C ASP A 72 8.48 -21.39 1.94
#